data_AF-A0AAD8Z5P0-F1
#
_entry.id   AF-A0AAD8Z5P0-F1
#
_cell.length_a   1.000
_cell.length_b   1.000
_cell.length_c   1.000
_cell.angle_alpha   90.00
_cell.angle_beta   90.00
_cell.angle_gamma   90.00
#
_symmetry.space_group_name_H-M   'P 1'
#
loop_
_entity.id
_entity.type
_entity.pdbx_description
1 polymer ?
#
loop_
_entity_poly.entity_id
_entity_poly.type
_entity_poly.pdbx_seq_one_letter_code
_entity_poly.pdbx_strand_id
1 'polypeptide(L)'
;FIFPISQLADALDSDTAPSSQQAGGLAWSGQPPWPGQQPGMPGQPPWPGQQPGMPGQPPWPGQQPGMPGQPAWPGQPVWPGQPNQPSAPGWGGPVPPTDPQNIPPLTVPYSQQLPGGVYNKMLITIQGTVKPQAQRILCFSTIRFAINLQGKDCIAFHFNPRFNENHKQVIVTNSMIKQMWGTEEKQCPSFPFVKGQPFEVKILCTTDSFKVAVNKAHLLEYKYRVRELNQITQLCVREDVTLTSVTVETLP
;
A
#
# COMPACT_ATOMS: atom_id res chain seq x y z
N PHE A 1 -9.73 -22.71 19.38
CA PHE A 1 -8.47 -23.30 18.86
C PHE A 1 -7.43 -22.20 18.81
N ILE A 2 -6.57 -22.16 19.83
CA ILE A 2 -5.48 -21.18 19.97
C ILE A 2 -4.29 -21.76 19.21
N PHE A 3 -3.87 -21.10 18.13
CA PHE A 3 -2.70 -21.54 17.36
C PHE A 3 -1.42 -21.15 18.13
N PRO A 4 -0.46 -22.07 18.31
CA PRO A 4 0.74 -21.81 19.10
C PRO A 4 1.75 -20.93 18.34
N ILE A 5 2.42 -20.07 19.12
CA ILE A 5 3.45 -19.10 18.77
C ILE A 5 4.66 -19.72 18.04
N SER A 6 4.81 -21.05 18.08
CA SER A 6 5.95 -21.77 17.50
C SER A 6 6.08 -21.61 15.98
N GLN A 7 4.99 -21.59 15.21
CA GLN A 7 5.11 -21.54 13.74
C GLN A 7 5.65 -20.22 13.17
N LEU A 8 5.64 -19.14 13.95
CA LEU A 8 6.22 -17.85 13.56
C LEU A 8 7.69 -17.75 13.97
N ALA A 9 8.07 -18.32 15.12
CA ALA A 9 9.46 -18.48 15.51
C ALA A 9 10.19 -19.42 14.55
N ASP A 10 9.59 -20.57 14.22
CA ASP A 10 10.17 -21.57 13.30
C ASP A 10 10.44 -20.99 11.89
N ALA A 11 9.58 -20.09 11.42
CA ALA A 11 9.81 -19.38 10.17
C ALA A 11 11.00 -18.40 10.30
N LEU A 12 11.08 -17.65 11.40
CA LEU A 12 12.05 -16.57 11.61
C LEU A 12 13.41 -17.00 12.20
N ASP A 13 13.57 -18.27 12.59
CA ASP A 13 14.76 -18.85 13.25
C ASP A 13 15.61 -19.78 12.35
N SER A 14 15.41 -19.78 11.01
CA SER A 14 16.24 -20.61 10.12
C SER A 14 17.62 -19.99 9.85
N ASP A 15 18.46 -19.92 10.89
CA ASP A 15 19.87 -19.58 10.80
C ASP A 15 20.69 -20.89 10.77
N THR A 16 21.18 -21.29 9.59
CA THR A 16 22.25 -22.28 9.47
C THR A 16 23.00 -22.09 8.16
N ALA A 17 24.05 -21.30 8.19
CA ALA A 17 25.09 -21.29 7.17
C ALA A 17 26.07 -22.46 7.39
N PRO A 18 26.68 -22.96 6.32
CA PRO A 18 28.10 -23.26 6.37
C PRO A 18 28.90 -22.43 5.36
N SER A 19 30.15 -22.25 5.73
CA SER A 19 31.16 -21.33 5.23
C SER A 19 31.97 -21.85 4.03
N SER A 20 32.83 -20.95 3.54
CA SER A 20 33.99 -21.13 2.63
C SER A 20 33.63 -21.04 1.12
N GLN A 21 34.39 -20.38 0.25
CA GLN A 21 35.84 -20.15 0.23
C GLN A 21 36.22 -18.95 -0.67
N GLN A 22 37.44 -18.48 -0.48
CA GLN A 22 38.06 -17.26 -0.99
C GLN A 22 38.95 -17.57 -2.22
N ALA A 23 38.95 -16.69 -3.23
CA ALA A 23 40.05 -16.42 -4.17
C ALA A 23 39.68 -15.13 -4.94
N GLY A 24 40.48 -14.06 -5.03
CA GLY A 24 41.88 -14.02 -5.43
C GLY A 24 41.92 -13.44 -6.86
N GLY A 25 42.22 -12.15 -6.98
CA GLY A 25 41.96 -11.34 -8.17
C GLY A 25 42.89 -11.54 -9.37
N LEU A 26 42.67 -10.72 -10.42
CA LEU A 26 43.65 -10.10 -11.31
C LEU A 26 42.92 -9.10 -12.23
N ALA A 27 43.66 -8.12 -12.75
CA ALA A 27 43.16 -6.85 -13.26
C ALA A 27 43.62 -6.58 -14.72
N TRP A 28 42.92 -5.65 -15.41
CA TRP A 28 43.23 -4.95 -16.69
C TRP A 28 43.22 -5.81 -17.98
N SER A 29 42.86 -5.34 -19.20
CA SER A 29 42.70 -4.01 -19.83
C SER A 29 41.90 -4.16 -21.13
N GLY A 30 41.18 -3.12 -21.59
CA GLY A 30 40.75 -3.06 -23.00
C GLY A 30 39.63 -2.07 -23.33
N GLN A 31 39.94 -0.78 -23.41
CA GLN A 31 39.10 0.21 -24.13
C GLN A 31 39.74 0.54 -25.49
N PRO A 32 38.95 0.74 -26.55
CA PRO A 32 39.31 1.60 -27.67
C PRO A 32 38.53 2.94 -27.65
N PRO A 33 39.01 3.97 -28.38
CA PRO A 33 38.68 5.37 -28.15
C PRO A 33 37.47 5.87 -28.96
N TRP A 34 36.90 6.99 -28.48
CA TRP A 34 35.94 7.82 -29.19
C TRP A 34 36.60 8.59 -30.36
N PRO A 35 35.87 8.80 -31.47
CA PRO A 35 36.06 9.99 -32.26
C PRO A 35 34.76 10.79 -32.45
N GLY A 36 34.89 12.11 -32.26
CA GLY A 36 34.36 13.06 -33.25
C GLY A 36 32.99 13.68 -32.98
N GLN A 37 32.96 15.00 -32.98
CA GLN A 37 31.82 15.86 -32.71
C GLN A 37 30.85 15.97 -33.90
N GLN A 38 29.55 15.92 -33.56
CA GLN A 38 28.32 16.61 -34.04
C GLN A 38 28.18 17.15 -35.48
N PRO A 39 26.94 17.12 -36.03
CA PRO A 39 26.08 18.30 -35.91
C PRO A 39 24.64 18.01 -35.42
N GLY A 40 24.03 19.01 -34.78
CA GLY A 40 22.73 18.95 -34.12
C GLY A 40 21.53 18.63 -35.02
N MET A 41 20.55 17.97 -34.43
CA MET A 41 19.24 17.79 -35.05
C MET A 41 18.45 19.10 -35.00
N PRO A 42 17.86 19.55 -36.13
CA PRO A 42 17.01 20.72 -36.15
C PRO A 42 15.69 20.47 -35.41
N GLY A 43 15.20 21.51 -34.74
CA GLY A 43 13.95 21.50 -34.00
C GLY A 43 12.75 21.09 -34.86
N GLN A 44 11.81 20.40 -34.23
CA GLN A 44 10.55 20.01 -34.87
C GLN A 44 9.72 21.25 -35.20
N PRO A 45 9.17 21.38 -36.42
CA PRO A 45 8.21 22.44 -36.72
C PRO A 45 6.87 22.18 -36.01
N PRO A 46 6.12 23.24 -35.65
CA PRO A 46 4.79 23.11 -35.08
C PRO A 46 3.81 22.58 -36.13
N TRP A 47 2.91 21.69 -35.70
CA TRP A 47 1.84 21.12 -36.52
C TRP A 47 0.92 22.21 -37.10
N PRO A 48 0.74 22.29 -38.43
CA PRO A 48 -0.31 23.08 -39.03
C PRO A 48 -1.56 22.20 -39.17
N GLY A 49 -2.68 22.61 -38.56
CA GLY A 49 -3.95 21.92 -38.79
C GLY A 49 -4.96 22.15 -37.69
N GLN A 50 -5.60 23.32 -37.71
CA GLN A 50 -6.92 23.47 -37.10
C GLN A 50 -7.88 22.50 -37.82
N GLN A 51 -8.50 21.59 -37.08
CA GLN A 51 -9.68 20.90 -37.58
C GLN A 51 -10.88 21.86 -37.45
N PRO A 52 -11.63 22.12 -38.54
CA PRO A 52 -12.93 22.78 -38.44
C PRO A 52 -13.88 21.93 -37.59
N GLY A 53 -14.70 22.60 -36.77
CA GLY A 53 -15.62 21.98 -35.83
C GLY A 53 -16.52 20.92 -36.46
N MET A 54 -16.68 19.79 -35.75
CA MET A 54 -17.65 18.77 -36.11
C MET A 54 -19.07 19.34 -36.02
N PRO A 55 -19.92 19.16 -37.05
CA PRO A 55 -21.35 19.38 -36.90
C PRO A 55 -21.94 18.32 -35.94
N GLY A 56 -22.87 18.77 -35.09
CA GLY A 56 -23.45 17.98 -34.01
C GLY A 56 -24.02 16.64 -34.47
N GLN A 57 -23.78 15.60 -33.68
CA GLN A 57 -24.40 14.29 -33.88
C GLN A 57 -25.91 14.37 -33.57
N PRO A 58 -26.78 13.73 -34.38
CA PRO A 58 -28.17 13.54 -34.00
C PRO A 58 -28.28 12.56 -32.81
N PRO A 59 -29.28 12.72 -31.93
CA PRO A 59 -29.43 11.85 -30.78
C PRO A 59 -29.88 10.44 -31.18
N TRP A 60 -29.36 9.45 -30.47
CA TRP A 60 -29.73 8.04 -30.56
C TRP A 60 -31.22 7.81 -30.20
N PRO A 61 -31.93 6.89 -30.86
CA PRO A 61 -33.30 6.55 -30.51
C PRO A 61 -33.29 5.65 -29.27
N GLY A 62 -33.72 6.19 -28.13
CA GLY A 62 -33.80 5.40 -26.90
C GLY A 62 -33.94 6.20 -25.59
N GLN A 63 -34.37 7.46 -25.64
CA GLN A 63 -34.67 8.20 -24.41
C GLN A 63 -35.92 7.63 -23.74
N GLN A 64 -35.75 7.03 -22.56
CA GLN A 64 -36.85 6.85 -21.62
C GLN A 64 -37.38 8.22 -21.18
N PRO A 65 -38.69 8.46 -21.17
CA PRO A 65 -39.27 9.67 -20.61
C PRO A 65 -38.92 9.81 -19.13
N GLY A 66 -38.60 11.04 -18.72
CA GLY A 66 -38.26 11.40 -17.35
C GLY A 66 -39.30 10.92 -16.32
N MET A 67 -38.81 10.52 -15.15
CA MET A 67 -39.65 10.18 -14.00
C MET A 67 -40.54 11.38 -13.62
N PRO A 68 -41.87 11.20 -13.47
CA PRO A 68 -42.71 12.24 -12.91
C PRO A 68 -42.39 12.42 -11.41
N GLY A 69 -42.37 13.67 -10.97
CA GLY A 69 -42.12 14.06 -9.59
C GLY A 69 -43.09 13.40 -8.61
N GLN A 70 -42.57 13.04 -7.43
CA GLN A 70 -43.38 12.49 -6.35
C GLN A 70 -44.39 13.54 -5.82
N PRO A 71 -45.60 13.15 -5.41
CA PRO A 71 -46.57 14.07 -4.81
C PRO A 71 -46.10 14.54 -3.43
N ALA A 72 -46.26 15.84 -3.17
CA ALA A 72 -46.18 16.40 -1.83
C ALA A 72 -47.32 15.85 -0.95
N TRP A 73 -46.99 15.44 0.28
CA TRP A 73 -47.97 15.04 1.28
C TRP A 73 -48.88 16.22 1.66
N PRO A 74 -50.19 16.02 1.89
CA PRO A 74 -51.10 17.10 2.24
C PRO A 74 -50.87 17.59 3.67
N GLY A 75 -51.10 18.89 3.85
CA GLY A 75 -50.68 19.68 5.00
C GLY A 75 -51.23 19.27 6.36
N GLN A 76 -50.48 19.67 7.39
CA GLN A 76 -51.00 19.84 8.75
C GLN A 76 -51.19 21.35 9.00
N PRO A 77 -52.30 21.77 9.63
CA PRO A 77 -52.55 23.18 9.89
C PRO A 77 -51.61 23.71 10.99
N VAL A 78 -50.96 24.84 10.72
CA VAL A 78 -50.25 25.63 11.73
C VAL A 78 -51.28 26.41 12.54
N TRP A 79 -51.40 26.09 13.83
CA TRP A 79 -52.20 26.88 14.77
C TRP A 79 -51.36 28.08 15.26
N PRO A 80 -51.90 29.33 15.22
CA PRO A 80 -51.15 30.49 15.68
C PRO A 80 -51.27 30.63 17.20
N GLY A 81 -50.12 30.60 17.87
CA GLY A 81 -49.93 31.10 19.24
C GLY A 81 -49.85 30.03 20.32
N GLN A 82 -48.62 29.71 20.76
CA GLN A 82 -48.30 29.48 22.18
C GLN A 82 -46.77 29.50 22.41
N PRO A 83 -46.31 29.96 23.60
CA PRO A 83 -44.91 30.34 23.84
C PRO A 83 -44.00 29.13 24.18
N ASN A 84 -42.70 29.29 23.90
CA ASN A 84 -41.60 28.36 24.18
C ASN A 84 -41.76 27.59 25.51
N GLN A 85 -41.78 26.25 25.43
CA GLN A 85 -41.52 25.38 26.59
C GLN A 85 -40.12 24.73 26.46
N PRO A 86 -39.32 24.70 27.54
CA PRO A 86 -37.99 24.11 27.53
C PRO A 86 -38.05 22.58 27.46
N SER A 87 -37.12 22.00 26.71
CA SER A 87 -36.93 20.56 26.53
C SER A 87 -36.69 19.83 27.86
N ALA A 88 -37.55 18.86 28.16
CA ALA A 88 -37.35 17.92 29.26
C ALA A 88 -36.22 16.91 28.93
N PRO A 89 -35.43 16.44 29.91
CA PRO A 89 -34.36 15.49 29.68
C PRO A 89 -34.93 14.10 29.33
N GLY A 90 -34.52 13.58 28.18
CA GLY A 90 -34.96 12.29 27.63
C GLY A 90 -34.48 11.10 28.47
N TRP A 91 -35.43 10.23 28.80
CA TRP A 91 -35.24 8.94 29.45
C TRP A 91 -34.38 8.01 28.57
N GLY A 92 -33.35 7.40 29.19
CA GLY A 92 -32.49 6.39 28.56
C GLY A 92 -33.25 5.09 28.31
N GLY A 93 -33.65 4.87 27.07
CA GLY A 93 -34.05 3.54 26.58
C GLY A 93 -32.84 2.63 26.38
N PRO A 94 -33.01 1.30 26.43
CA PRO A 94 -31.93 0.35 26.21
C PRO A 94 -31.37 0.50 24.79
N VAL A 95 -30.06 0.74 24.70
CA VAL A 95 -29.32 0.71 23.44
C VAL A 95 -29.46 -0.67 22.78
N PRO A 96 -29.87 -0.77 21.51
CA PRO A 96 -29.89 -2.05 20.81
C PRO A 96 -28.46 -2.60 20.72
N PRO A 97 -28.26 -3.93 20.80
CA PRO A 97 -26.95 -4.53 20.66
C PRO A 97 -26.40 -4.17 19.27
N THR A 98 -25.22 -3.56 19.24
CA THR A 98 -24.46 -3.26 18.03
C THR A 98 -24.18 -4.57 17.27
N ASP A 99 -24.72 -4.67 16.06
CA ASP A 99 -24.41 -5.74 15.12
C ASP A 99 -22.89 -5.79 14.86
N PRO A 100 -22.19 -6.92 15.08
CA PRO A 100 -20.76 -7.04 14.81
C PRO A 100 -20.37 -6.94 13.33
N GLN A 101 -21.32 -6.72 12.41
CA GLN A 101 -21.09 -6.68 10.96
C GLN A 101 -20.72 -5.30 10.38
N ASN A 102 -20.72 -4.22 11.16
CA ASN A 102 -20.56 -2.87 10.60
C ASN A 102 -19.14 -2.27 10.79
N ILE A 103 -18.10 -3.09 10.63
CA ILE A 103 -16.74 -2.55 10.49
C ILE A 103 -16.60 -2.08 9.04
N PRO A 104 -16.40 -0.76 8.79
CA PRO A 104 -16.22 -0.27 7.43
C PRO A 104 -15.01 -0.96 6.78
N PRO A 105 -15.10 -1.32 5.49
CA PRO A 105 -14.02 -2.02 4.79
C PRO A 105 -12.75 -1.18 4.79
N LEU A 106 -11.60 -1.82 4.99
CA LEU A 106 -10.30 -1.16 4.94
C LEU A 106 -10.03 -0.64 3.51
N THR A 107 -9.86 0.66 3.36
CA THR A 107 -9.59 1.30 2.07
C THR A 107 -8.10 1.51 1.84
N VAL A 108 -7.68 1.47 0.57
CA VAL A 108 -6.29 1.73 0.13
C VAL A 108 -6.27 3.04 -0.67
N PRO A 109 -5.44 4.04 -0.32
CA PRO A 109 -4.35 3.99 0.66
C PRO A 109 -4.83 3.88 2.11
N TYR A 110 -4.22 2.96 2.85
CA TYR A 110 -4.49 2.70 4.26
C TYR A 110 -3.42 3.37 5.12
N SER A 111 -3.82 3.88 6.27
CA SER A 111 -2.93 4.47 7.26
C SER A 111 -3.39 4.12 8.67
N GLN A 112 -2.49 3.55 9.46
CA GLN A 112 -2.71 3.23 10.86
C GLN A 112 -1.65 3.88 11.73
N GLN A 113 -2.06 4.51 12.82
CA GLN A 113 -1.14 5.04 13.82
C GLN A 113 -0.57 3.90 14.67
N LEU A 114 0.70 4.03 15.03
CA LEU A 114 1.45 3.17 15.93
C LEU A 114 1.85 4.02 17.15
N PRO A 115 0.99 4.15 18.16
CA PRO A 115 1.26 4.98 19.33
C PRO A 115 2.54 4.55 20.03
N GLY A 116 3.45 5.51 20.29
CA GLY A 116 4.75 5.23 20.89
C GLY A 116 5.80 4.68 19.91
N GLY A 117 5.46 4.55 18.64
CA GLY A 117 6.31 4.00 17.59
C GLY A 117 6.44 2.48 17.64
N VAL A 118 7.35 1.94 16.83
CA VAL A 118 7.64 0.50 16.83
C VAL A 118 8.59 0.15 17.97
N TYR A 119 8.52 -1.08 18.47
CA TYR A 119 9.36 -1.57 19.57
C TYR A 119 9.66 -3.06 19.40
N ASN A 120 10.71 -3.53 20.07
CA ASN A 120 11.09 -4.94 20.04
C ASN A 120 9.92 -5.85 20.43
N LYS A 121 9.72 -6.94 19.69
CA LYS A 121 8.58 -7.87 19.79
C LYS A 121 7.24 -7.37 19.25
N MET A 122 7.15 -6.15 18.71
CA MET A 122 5.95 -5.72 17.98
C MET A 122 5.82 -6.52 16.68
N LEU A 123 4.71 -7.23 16.52
CA LEU A 123 4.34 -7.94 15.31
C LEU A 123 3.17 -7.23 14.62
N ILE A 124 3.38 -6.84 13.37
CA ILE A 124 2.37 -6.26 12.50
C ILE A 124 1.96 -7.32 11.48
N THR A 125 0.67 -7.66 11.44
CA THR A 125 0.11 -8.61 10.47
C THR A 125 -0.82 -7.86 9.50
N ILE A 126 -0.56 -7.99 8.20
CA ILE A 126 -1.31 -7.34 7.13
C ILE A 126 -1.84 -8.43 6.21
N GLN A 127 -3.16 -8.50 6.06
CA GLN A 127 -3.84 -9.44 5.18
C GLN A 127 -4.62 -8.69 4.12
N GLY A 128 -4.56 -9.20 2.90
CA GLY A 128 -5.24 -8.58 1.77
C GLY A 128 -5.15 -9.42 0.51
N THR A 129 -5.54 -8.82 -0.61
CA THR A 129 -5.49 -9.45 -1.94
C THR A 129 -4.76 -8.52 -2.89
N VAL A 130 -3.83 -9.07 -3.67
CA VAL A 130 -3.20 -8.31 -4.76
C VAL A 130 -4.25 -8.07 -5.83
N LYS A 131 -4.42 -6.82 -6.28
CA LYS A 131 -5.38 -6.54 -7.35
C LYS A 131 -5.00 -7.33 -8.61
N PRO A 132 -5.98 -7.90 -9.33
CA PRO A 132 -5.70 -8.45 -10.65
C PRO A 132 -5.19 -7.32 -11.57
N GLN A 133 -4.47 -7.69 -12.63
CA GLN A 133 -4.05 -6.73 -13.65
C GLN A 133 -5.30 -5.99 -14.17
N ALA A 134 -5.33 -4.66 -14.03
CA ALA A 134 -6.39 -3.85 -14.64
C ALA A 134 -6.30 -3.99 -16.17
N GLN A 135 -7.42 -4.33 -16.83
CA GLN A 135 -7.51 -4.42 -18.30
C GLN A 135 -7.62 -3.04 -19.00
N ARG A 136 -7.17 -1.93 -18.38
CA ARG A 136 -7.24 -0.61 -19.03
C ARG A 136 -6.00 -0.36 -19.88
N ILE A 137 -6.17 -0.55 -21.20
CA ILE A 137 -5.66 0.16 -22.41
C ILE A 137 -4.20 0.69 -22.47
N LEU A 138 -3.48 0.84 -21.36
CA LEU A 138 -2.06 1.15 -21.33
C LEU A 138 -1.30 -0.04 -20.73
N CYS A 139 -0.73 -0.85 -21.63
CA CYS A 139 0.08 -2.05 -21.38
C CYS A 139 1.33 -1.81 -20.50
N PHE A 140 1.59 -0.57 -20.07
CA PHE A 140 2.78 -0.17 -19.33
C PHE A 140 2.61 -0.12 -17.81
N SER A 141 1.38 -0.27 -17.26
CA SER A 141 1.19 -0.26 -15.81
C SER A 141 1.56 -1.61 -15.19
N THR A 142 2.67 -1.63 -14.46
CA THR A 142 3.13 -2.80 -13.71
C THR A 142 2.52 -2.79 -12.31
N ILE A 143 1.77 -3.84 -11.97
CA ILE A 143 1.21 -4.02 -10.62
C ILE A 143 2.31 -3.88 -9.58
N ARG A 144 2.08 -3.03 -8.58
CA ARG A 144 2.97 -2.88 -7.43
C ARG A 144 2.21 -2.41 -6.20
N PHE A 145 2.77 -2.69 -5.04
CA PHE A 145 2.25 -2.13 -3.80
C PHE A 145 3.37 -1.81 -2.83
N ALA A 146 3.06 -0.96 -1.85
CA ALA A 146 4.02 -0.55 -0.84
C ALA A 146 3.43 -0.70 0.56
N ILE A 147 4.23 -1.25 1.46
CA ILE A 147 4.02 -1.20 2.91
C ILE A 147 5.13 -0.31 3.48
N ASN A 148 4.75 0.78 4.14
CA ASN A 148 5.68 1.73 4.73
C ASN A 148 5.50 1.74 6.25
N LEU A 149 6.61 1.61 6.97
CA LEU A 149 6.73 2.07 8.35
C LEU A 149 7.44 3.43 8.32
N GLN A 150 6.71 4.47 8.69
CA GLN A 150 7.13 5.85 8.52
C GLN A 150 6.94 6.67 9.79
N GLY A 151 7.83 7.64 9.98
CA GLY A 151 7.71 8.70 10.96
C GLY A 151 7.22 9.99 10.32
N LYS A 152 7.39 11.11 11.03
CA LYS A 152 6.94 12.43 10.56
C LYS A 152 7.54 12.83 9.21
N ASP A 153 8.83 12.63 9.03
CA ASP A 153 9.60 13.13 7.88
C ASP A 153 10.50 12.06 7.23
N CYS A 154 10.22 10.78 7.50
CA CYS A 154 11.00 9.66 6.98
C CYS A 154 10.15 8.40 6.77
N ILE A 155 10.57 7.57 5.81
CA ILE A 155 10.13 6.18 5.69
C ILE A 155 11.28 5.33 6.23
N ALA A 156 11.13 4.81 7.45
CA ALA A 156 12.15 3.98 8.08
C ALA A 156 12.28 2.62 7.39
N PHE A 157 11.17 2.06 6.94
CA PHE A 157 11.13 0.83 6.17
C PHE A 157 10.08 0.92 5.06
N HIS A 158 10.53 0.81 3.82
CA HIS A 158 9.72 0.70 2.62
C HIS A 158 9.83 -0.73 2.10
N PHE A 159 8.73 -1.48 2.08
CA PHE A 159 8.65 -2.81 1.47
C PHE A 159 7.80 -2.72 0.21
N ASN A 160 8.40 -2.97 -0.96
CA ASN A 160 7.79 -2.70 -2.25
C ASN A 160 7.92 -3.87 -3.23
N PRO A 161 6.97 -4.80 -3.23
CA PRO A 161 6.84 -5.80 -4.29
C PRO A 161 6.45 -5.16 -5.62
N ARG A 162 7.32 -5.33 -6.62
CA ARG A 162 7.14 -4.89 -8.00
C ARG A 162 6.94 -6.14 -8.87
N PHE A 163 5.79 -6.27 -9.52
CA PHE A 163 5.48 -7.47 -10.33
C PHE A 163 6.14 -7.44 -11.71
N ASN A 164 6.76 -6.32 -12.10
CA ASN A 164 7.56 -6.21 -13.30
C ASN A 164 8.51 -5.02 -13.17
N GLU A 165 9.79 -5.31 -13.00
CA GLU A 165 10.93 -4.42 -13.16
C GLU A 165 11.85 -5.09 -14.20
N ASN A 166 11.92 -4.54 -15.40
CA ASN A 166 12.69 -5.12 -16.52
C ASN A 166 12.37 -6.61 -16.77
N HIS A 167 11.09 -6.95 -16.85
CA HIS A 167 10.57 -8.31 -17.06
C HIS A 167 10.80 -9.28 -15.90
N LYS A 168 11.17 -8.79 -14.71
CA LYS A 168 11.37 -9.60 -13.51
C LYS A 168 10.47 -9.14 -12.37
N GLN A 169 10.03 -10.08 -11.55
CA GLN A 169 9.40 -9.77 -10.27
C GLN A 169 10.49 -9.53 -9.24
N VAL A 170 10.41 -8.43 -8.51
CA VAL A 170 11.41 -8.06 -7.49
C VAL A 170 10.72 -7.45 -6.28
N ILE A 171 11.29 -7.68 -5.11
CA ILE A 171 10.91 -6.97 -3.89
C ILE A 171 12.03 -5.99 -3.59
N VAL A 172 11.68 -4.72 -3.48
CA VAL A 172 12.62 -3.68 -3.08
C VAL A 172 12.35 -3.30 -1.65
N THR A 173 13.38 -3.36 -0.81
CA THR A 173 13.39 -2.75 0.51
C THR A 173 14.31 -1.54 0.53
N ASN A 174 13.89 -0.47 1.20
CA ASN A 174 14.70 0.76 1.33
C ASN A 174 14.21 1.62 2.51
N SER A 175 14.91 2.73 2.75
CA SER A 175 14.47 3.82 3.63
C SER A 175 14.53 5.13 2.86
N MET A 176 13.60 6.03 3.16
CA MET A 176 13.65 7.43 2.73
C MET A 176 13.95 8.30 3.94
N ILE A 177 15.10 8.97 3.97
CA ILE A 177 15.53 9.82 5.08
C ILE A 177 15.83 11.20 4.51
N LYS A 178 15.24 12.26 5.09
CA LYS A 178 15.36 13.64 4.59
C LYS A 178 14.95 13.75 3.10
N GLN A 179 13.84 13.11 2.74
CA GLN A 179 13.29 13.06 1.38
C GLN A 179 14.20 12.41 0.32
N MET A 180 15.24 11.69 0.75
CA MET A 180 16.14 10.97 -0.16
C MET A 180 16.03 9.47 0.09
N TRP A 181 15.84 8.72 -1.00
CA TRP A 181 15.96 7.26 -0.97
C TRP A 181 17.41 6.86 -0.76
N GLY A 182 17.62 5.87 0.11
CA GLY A 182 18.93 5.24 0.27
C GLY A 182 19.22 4.18 -0.80
N THR A 183 20.19 3.32 -0.53
CA THR A 183 20.50 2.15 -1.37
C THR A 183 19.36 1.14 -1.32
N GLU A 184 18.88 0.70 -2.48
CA GLU A 184 17.89 -0.39 -2.58
C GLU A 184 18.50 -1.73 -2.15
N GLU A 185 17.76 -2.49 -1.34
CA GLU A 185 18.03 -3.90 -1.04
C GLU A 185 17.00 -4.77 -1.78
N LYS A 186 17.47 -5.79 -2.50
CA LYS A 186 16.63 -6.67 -3.35
C LYS A 186 16.85 -8.16 -3.08
N GLN A 187 17.51 -8.48 -1.97
CA GLN A 187 17.81 -9.86 -1.59
C GLN A 187 16.58 -10.51 -0.97
N CYS A 188 15.96 -11.41 -1.73
CA CYS A 188 14.89 -12.28 -1.25
C CYS A 188 14.99 -13.64 -1.96
N PRO A 189 14.71 -14.77 -1.27
CA PRO A 189 14.82 -16.11 -1.85
C PRO A 189 13.74 -16.40 -2.90
N SER A 190 12.62 -15.68 -2.89
CA SER A 190 11.51 -15.86 -3.84
C SER A 190 10.62 -14.61 -3.90
N PHE A 191 9.69 -14.59 -4.86
CA PHE A 191 8.61 -13.59 -4.95
C PHE A 191 7.25 -14.25 -4.62
N PRO A 192 6.76 -14.15 -3.37
CA PRO A 192 5.61 -14.94 -2.89
C PRO A 192 4.23 -14.35 -3.22
N PHE A 193 4.17 -13.27 -4.02
CA PHE A 193 2.91 -12.60 -4.35
C PHE A 193 2.41 -12.98 -5.74
N VAL A 194 1.09 -13.22 -5.84
CA VAL A 194 0.42 -13.59 -7.09
C VAL A 194 -0.74 -12.63 -7.34
N LYS A 195 -0.87 -12.13 -8.58
CA LYS A 195 -1.96 -11.21 -8.95
C LYS A 195 -3.32 -11.87 -8.72
N GLY A 196 -4.24 -11.15 -8.10
CA GLY A 196 -5.59 -11.65 -7.79
C GLY A 196 -5.65 -12.63 -6.61
N GLN A 197 -4.53 -12.96 -5.96
CA GLN A 197 -4.49 -13.91 -4.85
C GLN A 197 -4.34 -13.20 -3.50
N PRO A 198 -4.87 -13.82 -2.41
CA PRO A 198 -4.67 -13.32 -1.07
C PRO A 198 -3.21 -13.44 -0.64
N PHE A 199 -2.82 -12.61 0.31
CA PHE A 199 -1.52 -12.67 0.97
C PHE A 199 -1.66 -12.37 2.46
N GLU A 200 -0.70 -12.86 3.23
CA GLU A 200 -0.42 -12.44 4.60
C GLU A 200 1.03 -11.97 4.69
N VAL A 201 1.26 -10.72 5.06
CA VAL A 201 2.57 -10.17 5.39
C VAL A 201 2.65 -9.99 6.91
N LYS A 202 3.73 -10.48 7.49
CA LYS A 202 4.07 -10.29 8.91
C LYS A 202 5.40 -9.56 9.02
N ILE A 203 5.40 -8.47 9.78
CA ILE A 203 6.60 -7.68 10.06
C ILE A 203 6.83 -7.72 11.57
N LEU A 204 7.88 -8.42 11.98
CA LEU A 204 8.33 -8.45 13.36
C LEU A 204 9.44 -7.41 13.57
N CYS A 205 9.22 -6.51 14.52
CA CYS A 205 10.25 -5.60 15.00
C CYS A 205 11.11 -6.35 16.02
N THR A 206 12.39 -6.51 15.74
CA THR A 206 13.35 -7.14 16.65
C THR A 206 14.25 -6.08 17.31
N THR A 207 15.32 -6.50 17.98
CA THR A 207 16.29 -5.58 18.57
C THR A 207 17.11 -4.82 17.54
N ASP A 208 17.32 -5.36 16.33
CA ASP A 208 18.24 -4.78 15.34
C ASP A 208 17.67 -4.65 13.91
N SER A 209 16.50 -5.22 13.66
CA SER A 209 15.94 -5.34 12.31
C SER A 209 14.44 -5.56 12.26
N PHE A 210 13.86 -5.28 11.10
CA PHE A 210 12.54 -5.77 10.73
C PHE A 210 12.70 -7.15 10.09
N LYS A 211 12.09 -8.19 10.67
CA LYS A 211 11.99 -9.50 10.02
C LYS A 211 10.64 -9.60 9.31
N VAL A 212 10.66 -10.05 8.06
CA VAL A 212 9.45 -10.16 7.22
C VAL A 212 9.20 -11.62 6.87
N ALA A 213 7.97 -12.06 7.11
CA ALA A 213 7.44 -13.32 6.62
C ALA A 213 6.23 -13.08 5.72
N VAL A 214 6.10 -13.88 4.67
CA VAL A 214 4.94 -13.84 3.77
C VAL A 214 4.36 -15.24 3.66
N ASN A 215 3.05 -15.37 3.82
CA ASN A 215 2.33 -16.64 3.73
C ASN A 215 2.98 -17.74 4.58
N LYS A 216 3.31 -17.41 5.83
CA LYS A 216 3.94 -18.28 6.85
C LYS A 216 5.41 -18.68 6.59
N ALA A 217 6.03 -18.20 5.52
CA ALA A 217 7.45 -18.44 5.26
C ALA A 217 8.26 -17.15 5.49
N HIS A 218 9.41 -17.27 6.14
CA HIS A 218 10.35 -16.15 6.24
C HIS A 218 10.84 -15.75 4.85
N LEU A 219 10.98 -14.44 4.65
CA LEU A 219 11.32 -13.87 3.36
C LEU A 219 12.62 -13.06 3.42
N LEU A 220 12.72 -12.12 4.36
CA LEU A 220 13.90 -11.26 4.47
C LEU A 220 14.02 -10.64 5.87
N GLU A 221 15.20 -10.10 6.13
CA GLU A 221 15.49 -9.21 7.25
C GLU A 221 15.99 -7.86 6.71
N TYR A 222 15.56 -6.77 7.33
CA TYR A 222 16.01 -5.42 7.00
C TYR A 222 16.56 -4.73 8.24
N LYS A 223 17.89 -4.52 8.28
CA LYS A 223 18.55 -3.87 9.41
C LYS A 223 18.08 -2.42 9.56
N TYR A 224 17.93 -1.96 10.80
CA TYR A 224 17.45 -0.60 11.06
C TYR A 224 18.43 0.46 10.55
N ARG A 225 17.97 1.26 9.57
CA ARG A 225 18.64 2.50 9.15
C ARG A 225 18.23 3.72 9.99
N VAL A 226 17.01 3.70 10.54
CA VAL A 226 16.51 4.67 11.53
C VAL A 226 16.43 3.96 12.87
N ARG A 227 17.16 4.45 13.88
CA ARG A 227 17.29 3.77 15.19
C ARG A 227 16.34 4.31 16.24
N GLU A 228 15.78 5.49 16.02
CA GLU A 228 14.75 6.11 16.85
C GLU A 228 13.39 5.43 16.57
N LEU A 229 13.26 4.16 16.98
CA LEU A 229 12.08 3.33 16.68
C LEU A 229 10.77 3.94 17.19
N ASN A 230 10.84 4.70 18.30
CA ASN A 230 9.74 5.45 18.87
C ASN A 230 9.21 6.58 17.95
N GLN A 231 9.97 6.97 16.93
CA GLN A 231 9.54 7.97 15.93
C GLN A 231 8.87 7.34 14.70
N ILE A 232 8.86 6.01 14.60
CA ILE A 232 8.21 5.28 13.50
C ILE A 232 6.74 5.04 13.88
N THR A 233 5.94 6.10 13.78
CA THR A 233 4.60 6.16 14.39
C THR A 233 3.46 5.81 13.44
N GLN A 234 3.73 5.42 12.20
CA GLN A 234 2.68 5.19 11.22
C GLN A 234 3.00 4.01 10.29
N LEU A 235 2.02 3.13 10.14
CA LEU A 235 1.97 2.12 9.08
C LEU A 235 1.13 2.67 7.93
N CYS A 236 1.63 2.56 6.69
CA CYS A 236 0.87 2.89 5.49
C CYS A 236 0.91 1.74 4.49
N VAL A 237 -0.23 1.44 3.86
CA VAL A 237 -0.31 0.48 2.74
C VAL A 237 -0.90 1.20 1.52
N ARG A 238 -0.28 1.05 0.36
CA ARG A 238 -0.61 1.83 -0.84
C ARG A 238 -0.69 0.97 -2.10
N GLU A 239 -1.35 1.52 -3.13
CA GLU A 239 -1.40 1.04 -4.51
C GLU A 239 -2.23 -0.25 -4.74
N ASP A 240 -1.67 -1.26 -5.40
CA ASP A 240 -2.42 -2.32 -6.09
C ASP A 240 -2.81 -3.50 -5.19
N VAL A 241 -3.38 -3.20 -4.02
CA VAL A 241 -3.92 -4.20 -3.08
C VAL A 241 -5.28 -3.75 -2.55
N THR A 242 -6.05 -4.72 -2.04
CA THR A 242 -7.18 -4.52 -1.14
C THR A 242 -6.83 -5.11 0.21
N LEU A 243 -7.27 -4.49 1.31
CA LEU A 243 -7.00 -4.98 2.65
C LEU A 243 -8.22 -5.67 3.25
N THR A 244 -7.95 -6.76 3.98
CA THR A 244 -8.96 -7.50 4.74
C THR A 244 -8.76 -7.32 6.23
N SER A 245 -7.51 -7.29 6.69
CA SER A 245 -7.19 -7.11 8.11
C SER A 245 -5.81 -6.48 8.28
N VAL A 246 -5.68 -5.64 9.30
CA VAL A 246 -4.39 -5.18 9.82
C VAL A 246 -4.44 -5.28 11.35
N THR A 247 -3.53 -6.04 11.93
CA THR A 247 -3.42 -6.21 13.38
C THR A 247 -2.01 -5.91 13.86
N VAL A 248 -1.93 -5.45 15.10
CA VAL A 248 -0.67 -5.16 15.79
C VAL A 248 -0.74 -5.86 17.14
N GLU A 249 0.25 -6.68 17.44
CA GLU A 249 0.35 -7.44 18.68
C GLU A 249 1.77 -7.40 19.23
N THR A 250 1.90 -7.67 20.52
CA THR A 250 3.20 -7.83 21.18
C THR A 250 3.44 -9.31 21.40
N LEU A 251 4.53 -9.85 20.86
CA LEU A 251 4.94 -11.22 21.15
C LEU A 251 5.49 -11.30 22.60
N PRO A 252 5.32 -12.45 23.28
CA PRO A 252 5.76 -12.66 24.65
C PRO A 252 7.27 -12.49 24.85
#